data_AF-A0A2E5DZQ9-F1
#
_entry.id   AF-A0A2E5DZQ9-F1
#
_cell.length_a   1.000
_cell.length_b   1.000
_cell.length_c   1.000
_cell.angle_alpha   90.00
_cell.angle_beta   90.00
_cell.angle_gamma   90.00
#
_symmetry.space_group_name_H-M   'P 1'
#
loop_
_entity.id
_entity.type
_entity.pdbx_description
1 polymer ?
#
loop_
_entity_poly.entity_id
_entity_poly.type
_entity_poly.pdbx_seq_one_letter_code
_entity_poly.pdbx_strand_id
1 'polypeptide(L)'
;MAEPAPTSLRQANRAPERIPGSPDIDIVTRDDILMDLADRSPGATWRPASCSWLTWSREHRMPKNKPNKGLLKRIRLTKSGKVKFTRAFGRHKRSHKSGTLLRSYRRPAFAHSADRRRVSALLHTRISSTDKASSEKTSTD
;
A
#
# COMPACT_ATOMS: atom_id res chain seq x y z
N MET A 1 39.82 15.83 41.04
CA MET A 1 40.13 14.41 40.81
C MET A 1 39.41 13.61 41.89
N ALA A 2 38.22 13.10 41.58
CA ALA A 2 37.50 12.17 42.44
C ALA A 2 36.90 11.10 41.51
N GLU A 3 37.25 9.84 41.74
CA GLU A 3 36.94 8.70 40.89
C GLU A 3 35.45 8.29 40.98
N PRO A 4 34.82 7.79 39.90
CA PRO A 4 33.46 7.24 39.93
C PRO A 4 33.44 5.76 40.37
N ALA A 5 32.48 5.43 41.25
CA ALA A 5 32.21 4.06 41.72
C ALA A 5 31.62 3.15 40.63
N PRO A 6 31.84 1.81 40.71
CA PRO A 6 31.65 0.87 39.61
C PRO A 6 30.19 0.47 39.32
N THR A 7 29.91 0.31 38.03
CA THR A 7 28.75 -0.34 37.43
C THR A 7 28.66 -1.80 37.88
N SER A 8 27.71 -2.14 38.76
CA SER A 8 27.34 -3.53 39.04
C SER A 8 26.29 -4.03 38.05
N LEU A 9 26.83 -4.82 37.12
CA LEU A 9 26.21 -5.91 36.40
C LEU A 9 25.08 -6.63 37.17
N ARG A 10 24.06 -7.05 36.38
CA ARG A 10 23.33 -8.33 36.50
C ARG A 10 22.19 -8.45 37.53
N GLN A 11 20.97 -8.23 37.04
CA GLN A 11 19.84 -9.14 37.29
C GLN A 11 19.06 -9.36 35.98
N ALA A 12 19.70 -10.04 35.03
CA ALA A 12 18.96 -10.84 34.06
C ALA A 12 18.59 -12.13 34.79
N ASN A 13 17.28 -12.42 34.88
CA ASN A 13 16.61 -13.71 35.18
C ASN A 13 15.34 -13.51 36.04
N ARG A 14 14.39 -12.70 35.58
CA ARG A 14 12.99 -12.90 35.96
C ARG A 14 12.33 -13.64 34.80
N ALA A 15 12.03 -14.91 35.03
CA ALA A 15 11.31 -15.74 34.07
C ALA A 15 10.00 -15.04 33.65
N PRO A 16 9.58 -15.10 32.37
CA PRO A 16 8.26 -14.62 31.99
C PRO A 16 7.21 -15.50 32.67
N GLU A 17 6.37 -14.88 33.50
CA GLU A 17 5.22 -15.53 34.13
C GLU A 17 4.33 -16.13 33.03
N ARG A 18 4.11 -17.44 33.13
CA ARG A 18 3.15 -18.18 32.30
C ARG A 18 1.78 -17.54 32.50
N ILE A 19 1.21 -17.00 31.42
CA ILE A 19 -0.16 -16.50 31.42
C ILE A 19 -1.11 -17.71 31.60
N PRO A 20 -1.94 -17.75 32.65
CA PRO A 20 -2.97 -18.78 32.77
C PRO A 20 -4.08 -18.49 31.75
N GLY A 21 -4.33 -19.43 30.83
CA GLY A 21 -5.42 -19.34 29.84
C GLY A 21 -5.06 -19.67 28.40
N SER A 22 -3.87 -20.21 28.10
CA SER A 22 -3.62 -20.82 26.79
C SER A 22 -4.27 -22.20 26.75
N PRO A 23 -5.17 -22.49 25.79
CA PRO A 23 -5.62 -23.86 25.58
C PRO A 23 -4.41 -24.71 25.15
N ASP A 24 -4.17 -25.79 25.88
CA ASP A 24 -3.25 -26.84 25.51
C ASP A 24 -3.70 -27.38 24.14
N ILE A 25 -2.88 -27.13 23.11
CA ILE A 25 -3.07 -27.79 21.83
C ILE A 25 -2.48 -29.18 22.03
N ASP A 26 -3.35 -30.11 22.43
CA ASP A 26 -3.05 -31.53 22.47
C ASP A 26 -2.53 -31.97 21.10
N ILE A 27 -1.28 -32.43 21.11
CA ILE A 27 -0.65 -33.11 20.00
C ILE A 27 -1.42 -34.41 19.83
N VAL A 28 -2.34 -34.44 18.87
CA VAL A 28 -3.03 -35.67 18.48
C VAL A 28 -2.00 -36.68 18.00
N THR A 29 -2.05 -37.82 18.67
CA THR A 29 -1.27 -39.02 18.53
C THR A 29 -1.27 -39.53 17.08
N ARG A 30 -0.14 -40.10 16.71
CA ARG A 30 0.27 -40.46 15.36
C ARG A 30 -0.28 -41.82 14.89
N ASP A 31 -1.48 -42.20 15.34
CA ASP A 31 -2.03 -43.54 15.16
C ASP A 31 -3.52 -43.58 14.73
N ASP A 32 -4.01 -42.53 14.05
CA ASP A 32 -5.33 -42.57 13.37
C ASP A 32 -5.22 -42.83 11.85
N ILE A 33 -4.04 -43.26 11.38
CA ILE A 33 -3.78 -43.58 9.96
C ILE A 33 -3.85 -45.09 9.74
N LEU A 34 -4.91 -45.77 10.18
CA LEU A 34 -5.21 -47.12 9.70
C LEU A 34 -6.63 -47.58 10.07
N MET A 35 -7.65 -47.11 9.35
CA MET A 35 -8.92 -47.81 9.06
C MET A 35 -9.95 -46.78 8.58
N ASP A 36 -9.95 -46.42 7.29
CA ASP A 36 -11.20 -46.01 6.62
C ASP A 36 -11.05 -45.93 5.08
N LEU A 37 -10.49 -46.98 4.46
CA LEU A 37 -10.23 -47.03 3.02
C LEU A 37 -11.33 -47.70 2.19
N ALA A 38 -12.55 -47.85 2.73
CA ALA A 38 -13.58 -48.62 2.05
C ALA A 38 -15.02 -48.12 2.29
N ASP A 39 -15.28 -46.82 2.37
CA ASP A 39 -16.58 -46.28 1.95
C ASP A 39 -16.56 -44.74 1.77
N ARG A 40 -16.18 -44.26 0.59
CA ARG A 40 -16.49 -42.88 0.16
C ARG A 40 -16.33 -42.77 -1.36
N SER A 41 -17.46 -42.92 -2.03
CA SER A 41 -17.68 -42.65 -3.46
C SER A 41 -16.79 -41.52 -4.02
N PRO A 42 -15.92 -41.78 -5.00
CA PRO A 42 -15.16 -40.75 -5.72
C PRO A 42 -16.09 -40.08 -6.74
N GLY A 43 -16.90 -39.13 -6.29
CA GLY A 43 -17.85 -38.45 -7.18
C GLY A 43 -18.50 -37.18 -6.64
N ALA A 44 -18.31 -36.83 -5.37
CA ALA A 44 -18.75 -35.55 -4.84
C ALA A 44 -17.73 -34.47 -5.20
N THR A 45 -17.78 -34.01 -6.44
CA THR A 45 -17.16 -32.73 -6.81
C THR A 45 -17.58 -31.70 -5.77
N TRP A 46 -16.63 -30.93 -5.23
CA TRP A 46 -16.89 -29.74 -4.43
C TRP A 46 -17.57 -28.65 -5.28
N ARG A 47 -18.75 -28.95 -5.84
CA ARG A 47 -19.66 -27.95 -6.37
C ARG A 47 -20.61 -27.61 -5.23
N PRO A 48 -20.56 -26.39 -4.67
CA PRO A 48 -21.63 -25.95 -3.79
C PRO A 48 -22.93 -26.00 -4.60
N ALA A 49 -23.80 -26.94 -4.24
CA ALA A 49 -25.17 -26.99 -4.74
C ALA A 49 -25.88 -25.72 -4.26
N SER A 50 -26.33 -24.91 -5.23
CA SER A 50 -27.35 -23.88 -5.06
C SER A 50 -27.19 -22.94 -3.85
N CYS A 51 -26.16 -22.09 -3.85
CA CYS A 51 -26.35 -20.75 -3.32
C CYS A 51 -26.95 -19.89 -4.44
N SER A 52 -28.29 -19.75 -4.47
CA SER A 52 -28.98 -18.79 -5.35
C SER A 52 -28.64 -17.32 -5.04
N TRP A 53 -27.73 -17.08 -4.11
CA TRP A 53 -27.17 -15.78 -3.77
C TRP A 53 -26.03 -15.33 -4.69
N LEU A 54 -25.45 -16.21 -5.53
CA LEU A 54 -24.38 -15.80 -6.47
C LEU A 54 -24.89 -15.27 -7.83
N THR A 55 -26.20 -15.29 -8.06
CA THR A 55 -26.84 -14.70 -9.25
C THR A 55 -27.58 -13.40 -8.96
N TRP A 56 -27.41 -12.80 -7.77
CA TRP A 56 -28.11 -11.55 -7.39
C TRP A 56 -27.16 -10.42 -6.99
N SER A 57 -26.09 -10.20 -7.77
CA SER A 57 -25.34 -8.92 -7.76
C SER A 57 -24.47 -8.73 -9.01
N ARG A 58 -24.93 -9.28 -10.14
CA ARG A 58 -24.39 -8.97 -11.47
C ARG A 58 -25.31 -8.02 -12.25
N GLU A 59 -26.23 -7.34 -11.56
CA GLU A 59 -26.88 -6.15 -12.08
C GLU A 59 -25.77 -5.14 -12.36
N HIS A 60 -25.59 -4.87 -13.65
CA HIS A 60 -24.55 -4.01 -14.14
C HIS A 60 -24.72 -2.63 -13.50
N ARG A 61 -23.89 -2.34 -12.50
CA ARG A 61 -23.63 -0.99 -12.02
C ARG A 61 -23.54 -0.10 -13.24
N MET A 62 -24.46 0.86 -13.36
CA MET A 62 -24.58 1.73 -14.53
C MET A 62 -23.20 2.04 -15.12
N PRO A 63 -23.01 1.90 -16.45
CA PRO A 63 -21.73 2.15 -17.10
C PRO A 63 -21.39 3.63 -17.03
N LYS A 64 -20.93 4.05 -15.85
CA LYS A 64 -20.52 5.40 -15.54
C LYS A 64 -19.01 5.42 -15.47
N ASN A 65 -18.43 6.34 -16.22
CA ASN A 65 -17.01 6.67 -16.18
C ASN A 65 -16.62 7.18 -14.79
N LYS A 66 -16.18 6.27 -13.92
CA LYS A 66 -15.75 6.58 -12.56
C LYS A 66 -14.30 7.07 -12.59
N PRO A 67 -13.96 8.13 -11.83
CA PRO A 67 -12.59 8.59 -11.76
C PRO A 67 -11.70 7.53 -11.10
N ASN A 68 -10.47 7.40 -11.59
CA ASN A 68 -9.51 6.45 -11.03
C ASN A 68 -9.19 6.80 -9.56
N LYS A 69 -9.61 5.93 -8.65
CA LYS A 69 -9.44 6.12 -7.19
C LYS A 69 -7.99 6.05 -6.73
N GLY A 70 -7.15 5.24 -7.39
CA GLY A 70 -5.73 5.16 -7.08
C GLY A 70 -5.01 6.47 -7.37
N LEU A 71 -5.36 7.10 -8.49
CA LEU A 71 -4.79 8.36 -8.94
C LEU A 71 -5.23 9.53 -8.04
N LEU A 72 -6.51 9.57 -7.67
CA LEU A 72 -7.07 10.60 -6.77
C LEU A 72 -6.42 10.61 -5.38
N LYS A 73 -5.98 9.46 -4.87
CA LYS A 73 -5.25 9.35 -3.59
C LYS A 73 -3.84 9.95 -3.66
N ARG A 74 -3.21 9.89 -4.84
CA ARG A 74 -1.78 10.22 -5.03
C ARG A 74 -1.56 11.65 -5.51
N ILE A 75 -2.54 12.21 -6.20
CA ILE A 75 -2.45 13.51 -6.88
C ILE A 75 -3.43 14.50 -6.28
N ARG A 76 -3.00 15.75 -6.17
CA ARG A 76 -3.86 16.89 -5.83
C ARG A 76 -3.97 17.83 -7.03
N LEU A 77 -5.20 18.23 -7.38
CA LEU A 77 -5.45 19.25 -8.38
C LEU A 77 -5.49 20.63 -7.70
N THR A 78 -4.77 21.60 -8.25
CA THR A 78 -4.85 22.99 -7.77
C THR A 78 -6.05 23.72 -8.39
N LYS A 79 -6.43 24.89 -7.83
CA LYS A 79 -7.46 25.76 -8.42
C LYS A 79 -7.18 26.11 -9.89
N SER A 80 -5.90 26.28 -10.23
CA SER A 80 -5.46 26.54 -11.61
C SER A 80 -5.47 25.31 -12.52
N GLY A 81 -5.88 24.13 -12.02
CA GLY A 81 -5.88 22.89 -12.79
C GLY A 81 -4.50 22.27 -12.99
N LYS A 82 -3.50 22.60 -12.14
CA LYS A 82 -2.18 21.93 -12.17
C LYS A 82 -2.21 20.64 -11.36
N VAL A 83 -1.55 19.62 -11.88
CA VAL A 83 -1.42 18.30 -11.23
C VAL A 83 -0.21 18.34 -10.30
N LYS A 84 -0.45 18.35 -8.98
CA LYS A 84 0.59 18.35 -7.94
C LYS A 84 0.79 16.94 -7.39
N PHE A 85 2.04 16.49 -7.31
CA PHE A 85 2.41 15.21 -6.71
C PHE A 85 3.70 15.29 -5.89
N THR A 86 3.97 14.26 -5.10
CA THR A 86 5.19 14.10 -4.31
C THR A 86 6.22 13.27 -5.07
N ARG A 87 7.50 13.65 -5.00
CA ARG A 87 8.57 12.94 -5.74
C ARG A 87 8.79 11.54 -5.17
N ALA A 88 9.10 10.60 -6.07
CA ALA A 88 9.49 9.25 -5.69
C ALA A 88 10.86 9.22 -4.98
N PHE A 89 11.15 8.11 -4.29
CA PHE A 89 12.44 7.83 -3.64
C PHE A 89 12.86 8.74 -2.46
N GLY A 90 11.93 9.53 -1.91
CA GLY A 90 12.20 10.41 -0.77
C GLY A 90 12.14 9.75 0.61
N ARG A 91 11.52 8.57 0.73
CA ARG A 91 11.28 7.91 2.04
C ARG A 91 12.36 6.89 2.41
N HIS A 92 12.56 5.87 1.59
CA HIS A 92 13.43 4.73 1.87
C HIS A 92 14.84 4.90 1.26
N LYS A 93 15.85 4.30 1.88
CA LYS A 93 17.30 4.38 1.54
C LYS A 93 17.81 5.83 1.40
N ARG A 94 17.91 6.54 2.53
CA ARG A 94 18.41 7.94 2.58
C ARG A 94 19.89 8.06 2.91
N SER A 95 20.55 7.00 3.39
CA SER A 95 21.92 7.02 3.88
C SER A 95 22.96 7.37 2.82
N HIS A 96 22.87 6.79 1.63
CA HIS A 96 23.81 7.04 0.52
C HIS A 96 23.46 8.28 -0.32
N LYS A 97 22.40 9.01 0.03
CA LYS A 97 21.88 10.12 -0.77
C LYS A 97 22.43 11.44 -0.28
N SER A 98 22.92 12.27 -1.19
CA SER A 98 23.41 13.60 -0.84
C SER A 98 22.31 14.49 -0.25
N GLY A 99 22.70 15.39 0.66
CA GLY A 99 21.77 16.31 1.30
C GLY A 99 21.06 17.24 0.31
N THR A 100 21.73 17.64 -0.77
CA THR A 100 21.17 18.46 -1.86
C THR A 100 20.03 17.73 -2.59
N LEU A 101 20.23 16.45 -2.90
CA LEU A 101 19.23 15.60 -3.54
C LEU A 101 18.04 15.35 -2.60
N LEU A 102 18.27 15.14 -1.30
CA LEU A 102 17.16 14.99 -0.34
C LEU A 102 16.31 16.28 -0.21
N ARG A 103 16.93 17.46 -0.30
CA ARG A 103 16.21 18.74 -0.32
C ARG A 103 15.36 18.90 -1.59
N SER A 104 15.84 18.41 -2.74
CA SER A 104 15.06 18.48 -3.99
C SER A 104 13.78 17.65 -3.92
N TYR A 105 13.80 16.49 -3.25
CA TYR A 105 12.62 15.65 -3.06
C TYR A 105 11.52 16.26 -2.19
N ARG A 106 11.86 17.22 -1.33
CA ARG A 106 10.88 17.95 -0.49
C ARG A 106 10.08 18.94 -1.32
N ARG A 107 10.60 19.41 -2.44
CA ARG A 107 9.91 20.37 -3.30
C ARG A 107 8.78 19.66 -4.05
N PRO A 108 7.56 20.24 -4.05
CA PRO A 108 6.45 19.65 -4.80
C PRO A 108 6.76 19.67 -6.30
N ALA A 109 6.40 18.59 -6.99
CA ALA A 109 6.56 18.46 -8.43
C ALA A 109 5.21 18.61 -9.13
N PHE A 110 5.27 19.07 -10.38
CA PHE A 110 4.13 19.20 -11.28
C PHE A 110 4.25 18.23 -12.44
N ALA A 111 3.12 17.77 -12.98
CA ALA A 111 3.12 16.83 -14.10
C ALA A 111 3.58 17.50 -15.39
N HIS A 112 4.35 16.74 -16.18
CA HIS A 112 4.78 17.15 -17.50
C HIS A 112 3.61 17.22 -18.48
N SER A 113 3.77 17.98 -19.57
CA SER A 113 2.75 18.17 -20.61
C SER A 113 2.15 16.87 -21.14
N ALA A 114 3.01 15.89 -21.39
CA ALA A 114 2.65 14.58 -21.92
C ALA A 114 1.70 13.80 -20.98
N ASP A 115 1.97 13.80 -19.68
CA ASP A 115 1.18 13.04 -18.72
C ASP A 115 -0.17 13.71 -18.40
N ARG A 116 -0.28 15.03 -18.57
CA ARG A 116 -1.53 15.77 -18.29
C ARG A 116 -2.72 15.24 -19.10
N ARG A 117 -2.51 14.89 -20.37
CA ARG A 117 -3.58 14.35 -21.23
C ARG A 117 -4.12 13.03 -20.69
N ARG A 118 -3.21 12.12 -20.29
CA ARG A 118 -3.56 10.83 -19.70
C ARG A 118 -4.30 11.00 -18.37
N VAL A 119 -3.82 11.90 -17.51
CA VAL A 119 -4.46 12.17 -16.20
C VAL A 119 -5.85 12.78 -16.38
N SER A 120 -6.04 13.67 -17.35
CA SER A 120 -7.34 14.28 -17.65
C SER A 120 -8.36 13.23 -18.09
N ALA A 121 -7.95 12.30 -18.95
CA ALA A 121 -8.80 11.19 -19.38
C ALA A 121 -9.22 10.27 -18.22
N LEU A 122 -8.33 10.02 -17.25
CA LEU A 122 -8.61 9.12 -16.12
C LEU A 122 -9.46 9.73 -14.99
N LEU A 123 -9.35 11.05 -14.81
CA LEU A 123 -10.10 11.77 -13.77
C LEU A 123 -11.38 12.41 -14.30
N HIS A 124 -11.52 12.52 -15.63
CA HIS A 124 -12.60 13.23 -16.32
C HIS A 124 -12.69 14.72 -15.90
N THR A 125 -11.55 15.32 -15.54
CA THR A 125 -11.44 16.73 -15.14
C THR A 125 -10.61 17.50 -16.16
N ARG A 126 -10.94 18.78 -16.36
CA ARG A 126 -10.14 19.68 -17.21
C ARG A 126 -8.86 20.10 -16.50
N ILE A 127 -7.71 19.83 -17.12
CA ILE A 127 -6.38 20.14 -16.59
C ILE A 127 -5.78 21.24 -17.46
N SER A 128 -5.27 22.30 -16.84
CA SER A 128 -4.75 23.47 -17.55
C SER A 128 -3.36 23.21 -18.13
N SER A 129 -3.13 23.63 -19.37
CA SER A 129 -1.84 23.54 -20.08
C SER A 129 -0.96 24.75 -19.77
N THR A 130 -0.50 24.88 -18.53
CA THR A 130 0.22 26.10 -18.10
C THR A 130 1.67 26.20 -18.56
N ASP A 131 2.15 25.36 -19.47
CA ASP A 131 3.59 25.36 -19.83
C ASP A 131 3.98 26.52 -20.75
N LYS A 132 3.01 27.16 -21.42
CA LYS A 132 3.28 28.29 -22.32
C LYS A 132 3.84 29.53 -21.61
N ALA A 133 3.39 29.83 -20.39
CA ALA A 133 3.68 31.11 -19.74
C ALA A 133 5.11 31.24 -19.14
N SER A 134 5.90 30.15 -19.13
CA SER A 134 7.27 30.15 -18.59
C SER A 134 8.36 30.08 -19.66
N SER A 135 8.05 29.61 -20.87
CA SER A 135 9.03 29.57 -21.98
C SER A 135 9.23 30.93 -22.67
N GLU A 136 8.28 31.86 -22.50
CA GLU A 136 8.35 33.21 -23.09
C GLU A 136 9.29 34.16 -22.32
N LYS A 137 9.84 33.75 -21.16
CA LYS A 137 10.67 34.61 -20.31
C LYS A 137 12.17 34.45 -20.52
N THR A 138 12.59 33.55 -21.41
CA THR A 138 14.01 33.27 -21.71
C THR A 138 14.45 33.78 -23.08
N SER A 139 13.65 34.64 -23.73
CA SER A 139 13.89 35.15 -25.10
C SER A 139 13.92 36.69 -25.15
N THR A 140 14.50 37.33 -24.15
CA THR A 140 14.77 38.77 -24.18
C THR A 140 16.18 38.95 -23.64
N ASP A 141 17.01 39.56 -24.49
CA ASP A 141 18.46 39.80 -24.39
C ASP A 141 19.00 40.17 -23.00
#